data_AF-N1R1Z4-F1
#
_entry.id   AF-N1R1Z4-F1
#
_cell.length_a   1.000
_cell.length_b   1.000
_cell.length_c   1.000
_cell.angle_alpha   90.00
_cell.angle_beta   90.00
_cell.angle_gamma   90.00
#
_symmetry.space_group_name_H-M   'P 1'
#
loop_
_entity.id
_entity.type
_entity.pdbx_description
1 polymer ?
#
loop_
_entity_poly.entity_id
_entity_poly.type
_entity_poly.pdbx_seq_one_letter_code
_entity_poly.pdbx_strand_id
1 'polypeptide(L)'
;MTVHGGYFCNGEGLKKERCMHDQRKYRRVKYREDWAATAPCSSTRPTASTARRSSPPNVTLRPSAFKAINAIRALLQRACGGPVVSCADIAALAARDSVHLAGGPRYAVPLGRRDGLAPASLDTILGALPPPTSKVPVLLSFLAKIGPNAAGLVALSGAHTLGIAHCGSFEERLFPKDDPTMDKFFAGHLKLTCPRLKVDNFTANDIRTPDVFDNKFYVDLLNRQGLFTSDQDLHTDAKTKPMVTRFAVDQAAFFDQFVKSMVKMGQINVLTGNQGQIRTDCSVPNAARSAGDELPWSVVETAVESLVL
;
A
#
# COMPACT_ATOMS: atom_id res chain seq x y z
N MET A 1 -20.48 -15.17 -27.75
CA MET A 1 -19.51 -16.20 -27.31
C MET A 1 -18.64 -15.58 -26.24
N THR A 2 -19.05 -15.76 -24.99
CA THR A 2 -18.35 -15.21 -23.82
C THR A 2 -17.54 -16.34 -23.23
N VAL A 3 -16.21 -16.25 -23.31
CA VAL A 3 -15.31 -17.26 -22.75
C VAL A 3 -15.34 -17.10 -21.23
N HIS A 4 -15.98 -18.05 -20.55
CA HIS A 4 -15.85 -18.23 -19.11
C HIS A 4 -14.44 -18.76 -18.80
N GLY A 5 -13.55 -17.86 -18.36
CA GLY A 5 -12.31 -18.25 -17.70
C GLY A 5 -12.60 -18.67 -16.26
N GLY A 6 -12.68 -19.97 -16.02
CA GLY A 6 -12.83 -20.55 -14.69
C GLY A 6 -11.57 -20.35 -13.86
N TYR A 7 -11.65 -19.48 -12.85
CA TYR A 7 -10.69 -19.49 -11.74
C TYR A 7 -11.14 -20.56 -10.74
N PHE A 8 -10.32 -21.59 -10.56
CA PHE A 8 -10.47 -22.54 -9.46
C PHE A 8 -10.29 -21.81 -8.13
N CYS A 9 -11.40 -21.45 -7.48
CA CYS A 9 -11.40 -21.00 -6.09
C CYS A 9 -11.33 -22.24 -5.18
N ASN A 10 -10.18 -22.50 -4.57
CA ASN A 10 -10.09 -23.45 -3.45
C ASN A 10 -11.12 -23.07 -2.37
N GLY A 11 -11.65 -24.05 -1.62
CA GLY A 11 -12.76 -23.86 -0.66
C GLY A 11 -12.53 -22.78 0.40
N GLU A 12 -11.27 -22.42 0.69
CA GLU A 12 -10.93 -21.27 1.56
C GLU A 12 -11.23 -19.90 0.92
N GLY A 13 -11.05 -19.77 -0.40
CA GLY A 13 -11.35 -18.54 -1.15
C GLY A 13 -12.84 -18.23 -1.15
N LEU A 14 -13.68 -19.25 -1.32
CA LEU A 14 -15.15 -19.11 -1.25
C LEU A 14 -15.63 -18.69 0.16
N LYS A 15 -15.00 -19.20 1.23
CA LYS A 15 -15.31 -18.78 2.61
C LYS A 15 -14.93 -17.32 2.86
N LYS A 16 -13.77 -16.87 2.37
CA LYS A 16 -13.34 -15.46 2.44
C LYS A 16 -14.32 -14.55 1.69
N GLU A 17 -14.65 -14.87 0.44
CA GLU A 17 -15.57 -14.06 -0.37
C GLU A 17 -16.97 -13.96 0.23
N ARG A 18 -17.47 -15.06 0.79
CA ARG A 18 -18.78 -15.09 1.46
C ARG A 18 -18.79 -14.23 2.72
N CYS A 19 -17.76 -14.30 3.56
CA CYS A 19 -17.67 -13.44 4.73
C CYS A 19 -17.58 -11.95 4.34
N MET A 20 -16.80 -11.64 3.30
CA MET A 20 -16.69 -10.28 2.77
C MET A 20 -17.98 -9.77 2.12
N HIS A 21 -18.78 -10.65 1.51
CA HIS A 21 -20.07 -10.29 0.96
C HIS A 21 -21.04 -9.84 2.07
N ASP A 22 -21.05 -10.54 3.21
CA ASP A 22 -21.94 -10.20 4.33
C ASP A 22 -21.54 -8.88 5.02
N GLN A 23 -20.24 -8.53 5.00
CA GLN A 23 -19.74 -7.23 5.48
C GLN A 23 -20.22 -6.03 4.67
N ARG A 24 -20.60 -6.18 3.39
CA ARG A 24 -21.14 -5.07 2.59
C ARG A 24 -22.40 -4.44 3.22
N LYS A 25 -23.07 -5.16 4.12
CA LYS A 25 -24.22 -4.68 4.91
C LYS A 25 -23.83 -3.71 6.03
N TYR A 26 -22.58 -3.70 6.49
CA TYR A 26 -22.09 -2.85 7.60
C TYR A 26 -21.40 -1.55 7.14
N ARG A 27 -21.69 -1.09 5.92
CA ARG A 27 -21.09 0.08 5.23
C ARG A 27 -21.25 1.46 5.89
N ARG A 28 -21.61 1.55 7.18
CA ARG A 28 -21.66 2.81 7.93
C ARG A 28 -20.51 2.89 8.93
N VAL A 29 -19.28 2.97 8.41
CA VAL A 29 -18.23 3.69 9.13
C VAL A 29 -17.77 4.80 8.20
N LYS A 30 -18.12 6.03 8.56
CA LYS A 30 -17.78 7.25 7.83
C LYS A 30 -16.30 7.52 8.10
N TYR A 31 -15.42 6.93 7.30
CA TYR A 31 -13.98 7.19 7.33
C TYR A 31 -13.69 8.39 6.42
N ARG A 32 -13.76 9.58 7.02
CA ARG A 32 -13.25 10.83 6.43
C ARG A 32 -11.92 11.07 7.14
N GLU A 33 -10.87 11.33 6.36
CA GLU A 33 -9.49 11.59 6.80
C GLU A 33 -8.73 10.29 7.19
N ASP A 34 -7.70 9.90 6.42
CA ASP A 34 -6.41 9.33 6.94
C ASP A 34 -5.59 8.44 5.99
N TRP A 35 -6.03 8.16 4.76
CA TRP A 35 -5.30 7.20 3.91
C TRP A 35 -4.32 7.89 2.96
N ALA A 36 -3.14 8.22 3.48
CA ALA A 36 -1.95 8.53 2.69
C ALA A 36 -1.06 7.29 2.57
N ALA A 37 -0.90 6.80 1.34
CA ALA A 37 0.13 5.86 0.85
C ALA A 37 0.59 4.73 1.79
N THR A 38 0.01 3.52 1.64
CA THR A 38 0.58 2.28 2.22
C THR A 38 1.41 1.53 1.19
N ALA A 39 2.72 1.48 1.43
CA ALA A 39 3.64 0.46 0.90
C ALA A 39 3.22 -0.97 1.35
N PRO A 40 3.67 -2.05 0.69
CA PRO A 40 3.21 -3.41 0.99
C PRO A 40 3.39 -3.79 2.47
N CYS A 41 2.30 -4.27 3.08
CA CYS A 41 2.27 -4.67 4.49
C CYS A 41 3.21 -5.84 4.78
N SER A 42 4.41 -5.51 5.28
CA SER A 42 5.24 -6.40 6.09
C SER A 42 5.63 -5.79 7.45
N SER A 43 5.04 -4.67 7.85
CA SER A 43 5.37 -3.98 9.11
C SER A 43 4.33 -4.27 10.20
N THR A 44 4.66 -5.18 11.10
CA THR A 44 4.01 -5.31 12.41
C THR A 44 4.74 -4.48 13.46
N ARG A 45 3.98 -3.94 14.41
CA ARG A 45 4.49 -3.24 15.60
C ARG A 45 5.33 -4.20 16.48
N PRO A 46 6.62 -3.93 16.77
CA PRO A 46 7.35 -4.65 17.80
C PRO A 46 7.11 -4.02 19.18
N THR A 47 6.92 -4.87 20.19
CA THR A 47 6.95 -4.48 21.61
C THR A 47 8.34 -3.96 22.01
N ALA A 48 8.33 -3.05 22.98
CA ALA A 48 9.43 -2.24 23.51
C ALA A 48 10.84 -2.88 23.50
N SER A 49 11.66 -2.50 22.52
CA SER A 49 13.09 -2.29 22.72
C SER A 49 13.47 -0.95 22.08
N THR A 50 14.11 -0.11 22.85
CA THR A 50 14.30 1.34 22.66
C THR A 50 15.21 1.74 21.49
N ALA A 51 15.58 0.81 20.60
CA ALA A 51 16.46 1.08 19.46
C ALA A 51 15.79 1.01 18.08
N ARG A 52 14.53 0.52 17.97
CA ARG A 52 13.95 0.10 16.68
C ARG A 52 12.82 0.97 16.13
N ARG A 53 12.47 2.07 16.82
CA ARG A 53 11.55 3.13 16.32
C ARG A 53 12.28 4.20 15.48
N SER A 54 13.59 4.09 15.28
CA SER A 54 14.44 5.16 14.75
C SER A 54 14.80 5.03 13.26
N SER A 55 14.29 4.02 12.55
CA SER A 55 14.60 3.85 11.13
C SER A 55 13.72 4.78 10.28
N PRO A 56 14.28 5.75 9.53
CA PRO A 56 13.52 6.81 8.86
C PRO A 56 12.28 6.35 8.06
N PRO A 57 12.27 5.21 7.34
CA PRO A 57 11.08 4.75 6.61
C PRO A 57 9.94 4.18 7.48
N ASN A 58 10.24 3.74 8.71
CA ASN A 58 9.27 3.06 9.59
C ASN A 58 8.69 4.02 10.66
N VAL A 59 9.26 5.22 10.80
CA VAL A 59 8.77 6.29 11.70
C VAL A 59 7.69 7.16 11.05
N THR A 60 7.41 6.98 9.76
CA THR A 60 6.51 7.84 8.97
C THR A 60 5.11 7.26 8.76
N LEU A 61 4.87 5.97 9.06
CA LEU A 61 3.54 5.37 8.92
C LEU A 61 2.60 5.86 10.03
N ARG A 62 1.40 6.31 9.64
CA ARG A 62 0.41 6.86 10.56
C ARG A 62 -0.07 5.82 11.59
N PRO A 63 0.02 6.08 12.90
CA PRO A 63 -0.51 5.19 13.93
C PRO A 63 -2.00 4.84 13.75
N SER A 64 -2.80 5.76 13.21
CA SER A 64 -4.23 5.56 12.95
C SER A 64 -4.49 4.45 11.90
N ALA A 65 -3.62 4.30 10.90
CA ALA A 65 -3.74 3.25 9.89
C ALA A 65 -3.62 1.85 10.53
N PHE A 66 -2.67 1.64 11.43
CA PHE A 66 -2.52 0.36 12.16
C PHE A 66 -3.74 0.06 13.04
N LYS A 67 -4.30 1.09 13.69
CA LYS A 67 -5.52 0.95 14.49
C LYS A 67 -6.71 0.56 13.59
N ALA A 68 -6.84 1.17 12.42
CA ALA A 68 -7.90 0.87 11.46
C ALA A 68 -7.83 -0.59 10.96
N ILE A 69 -6.64 -1.08 10.59
CA ILE A 69 -6.45 -2.47 10.17
C ILE A 69 -6.88 -3.46 11.27
N ASN A 70 -6.47 -3.23 12.51
CA ASN A 70 -6.88 -4.07 13.64
C ASN A 70 -8.39 -3.98 13.94
N ALA A 71 -9.00 -2.80 13.79
CA ALA A 71 -10.44 -2.63 13.95
C ALA A 71 -11.23 -3.41 12.88
N ILE A 72 -10.80 -3.33 11.61
CA ILE A 72 -11.39 -4.08 10.50
C ILE A 72 -11.22 -5.59 10.74
N ARG A 73 -10.04 -6.02 11.22
CA ARG A 73 -9.77 -7.42 11.58
C ARG A 73 -10.77 -7.94 12.60
N ALA A 74 -10.98 -7.20 13.69
CA ALA A 74 -11.90 -7.59 14.75
C ALA A 74 -13.36 -7.66 14.26
N LEU A 75 -13.78 -6.73 13.39
CA LEU A 75 -15.10 -6.76 12.75
C LEU A 75 -15.26 -8.02 11.87
N LEU A 76 -14.24 -8.35 11.08
CA LEU A 76 -14.25 -9.53 10.23
C LEU A 76 -14.28 -10.82 11.06
N GLN A 77 -13.51 -10.91 12.14
CA GLN A 77 -13.54 -12.10 13.00
C GLN A 77 -14.94 -12.38 13.55
N ARG A 78 -15.62 -11.35 14.05
CA ARG A 78 -16.98 -11.49 14.58
C ARG A 78 -17.95 -11.98 13.53
N ALA A 79 -17.91 -11.41 12.33
CA ALA A 79 -18.83 -11.81 11.27
C ALA A 79 -18.49 -13.16 10.62
N CYS A 80 -17.22 -13.52 10.53
CA CYS A 80 -16.82 -14.81 9.97
C CYS A 80 -16.88 -15.96 10.99
N GLY A 81 -17.21 -15.70 12.26
CA GLY A 81 -17.14 -16.69 13.34
C GLY A 81 -15.71 -17.15 13.68
N GLY A 82 -14.69 -16.35 13.33
CA GLY A 82 -13.29 -16.71 13.55
C GLY A 82 -12.29 -16.05 12.59
N PRO A 83 -11.00 -16.38 12.71
CA PRO A 83 -9.94 -15.80 11.89
C PRO A 83 -9.90 -16.37 10.47
N VAL A 84 -10.74 -15.86 9.56
CA VAL A 84 -10.80 -16.30 8.15
C VAL A 84 -10.03 -15.40 7.18
N VAL A 85 -10.03 -14.08 7.42
CA VAL A 85 -9.36 -13.09 6.55
C VAL A 85 -8.01 -12.70 7.15
N SER A 86 -6.94 -12.76 6.34
CA SER A 86 -5.59 -12.37 6.75
C SER A 86 -5.44 -10.85 6.84
N CYS A 87 -4.50 -10.39 7.64
CA CYS A 87 -4.17 -8.97 7.75
C CYS A 87 -3.61 -8.41 6.44
N ALA A 88 -2.87 -9.23 5.69
CA ALA A 88 -2.39 -8.89 4.35
C ALA A 88 -3.55 -8.64 3.36
N ASP A 89 -4.60 -9.47 3.36
CA ASP A 89 -5.78 -9.24 2.53
C ASP A 89 -6.56 -8.01 3.02
N ILE A 90 -6.71 -7.81 4.34
CA ILE A 90 -7.35 -6.61 4.91
C ILE A 90 -6.67 -5.33 4.44
N ALA A 91 -5.34 -5.28 4.46
CA ALA A 91 -4.59 -4.12 4.01
C ALA A 91 -4.80 -3.83 2.51
N ALA A 92 -4.75 -4.86 1.66
CA ALA A 92 -4.99 -4.69 0.22
C ALA A 92 -6.40 -4.17 -0.08
N LEU A 93 -7.39 -4.65 0.65
CA LEU A 93 -8.79 -4.20 0.53
C LEU A 93 -9.00 -2.79 1.06
N ALA A 94 -8.44 -2.48 2.23
CA ALA A 94 -8.52 -1.16 2.82
C ALA A 94 -7.86 -0.11 1.92
N ALA A 95 -6.72 -0.42 1.30
CA ALA A 95 -6.08 0.44 0.31
C ALA A 95 -7.00 0.72 -0.89
N ARG A 96 -7.61 -0.31 -1.48
CA ARG A 96 -8.56 -0.14 -2.60
C ARG A 96 -9.78 0.69 -2.19
N ASP A 97 -10.37 0.38 -1.05
CA ASP A 97 -11.55 1.10 -0.55
C ASP A 97 -11.22 2.57 -0.24
N SER A 98 -10.02 2.86 0.24
CA SER A 98 -9.56 4.23 0.51
C SER A 98 -9.40 5.06 -0.77
N VAL A 99 -8.77 4.48 -1.80
CA VAL A 99 -8.69 5.09 -3.14
C VAL A 99 -10.10 5.41 -3.66
N HIS A 100 -11.01 4.45 -3.58
CA HIS A 100 -12.37 4.63 -4.07
C HIS A 100 -13.16 5.68 -3.29
N LEU A 101 -13.05 5.70 -1.96
CA LEU A 101 -13.72 6.68 -1.09
C LEU A 101 -13.18 8.11 -1.32
N ALA A 102 -11.93 8.25 -1.74
CA ALA A 102 -11.33 9.52 -2.12
C ALA A 102 -11.66 9.97 -3.57
N GLY A 103 -12.52 9.24 -4.30
CA GLY A 103 -12.94 9.58 -5.67
C GLY A 103 -12.21 8.83 -6.78
N GLY A 104 -11.28 7.94 -6.42
CA GLY A 104 -10.51 7.13 -7.35
C GLY A 104 -11.24 5.90 -7.90
N PRO A 105 -10.55 5.11 -8.74
CA PRO A 105 -11.15 3.94 -9.39
C PRO A 105 -11.42 2.83 -8.38
N ARG A 106 -12.53 2.13 -8.59
CA ARG A 106 -12.82 0.88 -7.88
C ARG A 106 -12.37 -0.31 -8.74
N TYR A 107 -11.61 -1.21 -8.14
CA TYR A 107 -11.10 -2.39 -8.84
C TYR A 107 -11.19 -3.65 -7.98
N ALA A 108 -11.19 -4.82 -8.62
CA ALA A 108 -11.14 -6.10 -7.92
C ALA A 108 -9.74 -6.32 -7.31
N VAL A 109 -9.70 -6.81 -6.08
CA VAL A 109 -8.45 -7.11 -5.37
C VAL A 109 -8.33 -8.63 -5.30
N PRO A 110 -7.30 -9.25 -5.91
CA PRO A 110 -7.02 -10.66 -5.69
C PRO A 110 -6.81 -10.93 -4.20
N LEU A 111 -7.44 -11.98 -3.66
CA LEU A 111 -7.36 -12.37 -2.25
C LEU A 111 -6.65 -13.71 -2.11
N GLY A 112 -6.39 -14.12 -0.87
CA GLY A 112 -5.71 -15.39 -0.58
C GLY A 112 -4.32 -15.22 0.03
N ARG A 113 -3.90 -13.97 0.29
CA ARG A 113 -2.63 -13.72 0.98
C ARG A 113 -2.67 -14.29 2.40
N ARG A 114 -1.50 -14.63 2.91
CA ARG A 114 -1.25 -15.03 4.29
C ARG A 114 -0.25 -14.10 4.95
N ASP A 115 -0.34 -14.04 6.26
CA ASP A 115 0.45 -13.13 7.09
C ASP A 115 1.83 -13.75 7.38
N GLY A 116 2.86 -12.90 7.34
CA GLY A 116 4.23 -13.31 7.66
C GLY A 116 4.36 -13.88 9.08
N LEU A 117 5.36 -14.73 9.28
CA LEU A 117 5.66 -15.31 10.60
C LEU A 117 6.51 -14.38 11.48
N ALA A 118 7.24 -13.47 10.84
CA ALA A 118 8.10 -12.49 11.51
C ALA A 118 7.93 -11.10 10.87
N PRO A 119 8.24 -10.02 11.60
CA PRO A 119 8.40 -8.69 11.02
C PRO A 119 9.54 -8.67 9.98
N ALA A 120 9.45 -7.78 8.99
CA ALA A 120 10.57 -7.55 8.07
C ALA A 120 11.83 -7.07 8.80
N SER A 121 13.01 -7.49 8.33
CA SER A 121 14.28 -6.93 8.81
C SER A 121 14.46 -5.49 8.28
N LEU A 122 15.33 -4.71 8.95
CA LEU A 122 15.62 -3.35 8.51
C LEU A 122 16.22 -3.33 7.10
N ASP A 123 17.13 -4.26 6.82
CA ASP A 123 17.77 -4.38 5.50
C ASP A 123 16.75 -4.71 4.41
N THR A 124 15.76 -5.55 4.71
CA THR A 124 14.64 -5.83 3.79
C THR A 124 13.83 -4.56 3.50
N ILE A 125 13.56 -3.73 4.52
CA ILE A 125 12.80 -2.48 4.36
C ILE A 125 13.59 -1.48 3.51
N LEU A 126 14.86 -1.24 3.84
CA LEU A 126 15.73 -0.29 3.12
C LEU A 126 16.03 -0.77 1.69
N GLY A 127 16.11 -2.08 1.47
CA GLY A 127 16.32 -2.66 0.15
C GLY A 127 15.08 -2.64 -0.76
N ALA A 128 13.89 -2.37 -0.20
CA ALA A 128 12.62 -2.38 -0.92
C ALA A 128 11.97 -0.98 -1.07
N LEU A 129 12.36 0.01 -0.26
CA LEU A 129 11.78 1.34 -0.26
C LEU A 129 12.79 2.38 -0.75
N PRO A 130 12.61 2.97 -1.95
CA PRO A 130 13.47 4.05 -2.38
C PRO A 130 13.21 5.32 -1.56
N PRO A 131 14.24 6.09 -1.20
CA PRO A 131 14.06 7.39 -0.54
C PRO A 131 13.45 8.43 -1.51
N PRO A 132 12.77 9.47 -0.98
CA PRO A 132 12.15 10.53 -1.80
C PRO A 132 13.17 11.37 -2.59
N THR A 133 14.46 11.26 -2.25
CA THR A 133 15.58 11.90 -2.96
C THR A 133 16.02 11.14 -4.21
N SER A 134 15.48 9.94 -4.46
CA SER A 134 15.85 9.09 -5.59
C SER A 134 15.41 9.67 -6.93
N LYS A 135 16.20 9.39 -7.97
CA LYS A 135 15.88 9.66 -9.38
C LYS A 135 15.33 8.43 -10.09
N VAL A 136 14.67 8.62 -11.23
CA VAL A 136 14.00 7.58 -12.03
C VAL A 136 14.87 6.35 -12.30
N PRO A 137 16.17 6.44 -12.65
CA PRO A 137 16.99 5.25 -12.83
C PRO A 137 17.06 4.36 -11.58
N VAL A 138 17.20 4.99 -10.39
CA VAL A 138 17.20 4.29 -9.11
C VAL A 138 15.81 3.72 -8.83
N LEU A 139 14.74 4.50 -8.99
CA LEU A 139 13.36 4.04 -8.79
C LEU A 139 13.03 2.81 -9.66
N LEU A 140 13.39 2.85 -10.94
CA LEU A 140 13.21 1.73 -11.87
C LEU A 140 13.98 0.48 -11.43
N SER A 141 15.17 0.63 -10.85
CA SER A 141 15.94 -0.51 -10.32
C SER A 141 15.28 -1.18 -9.10
N PHE A 142 14.64 -0.40 -8.22
CA PHE A 142 13.86 -0.94 -7.11
C PHE A 142 12.65 -1.72 -7.63
N LEU A 143 11.92 -1.16 -8.61
CA LEU A 143 10.78 -1.82 -9.23
C LEU A 143 11.19 -3.04 -10.07
N ALA A 144 12.37 -3.06 -10.69
CA ALA A 144 12.85 -4.20 -11.45
C ALA A 144 12.96 -5.47 -10.59
N LYS A 145 13.27 -5.33 -9.30
CA LYS A 145 13.32 -6.45 -8.34
C LYS A 145 11.95 -7.03 -8.01
N ILE A 146 10.87 -6.30 -8.31
CA ILE A 146 9.51 -6.64 -7.88
C ILE A 146 8.44 -6.58 -9.00
N GLY A 147 8.82 -6.25 -10.24
CA GLY A 147 7.94 -6.18 -11.43
C GLY A 147 7.34 -4.80 -11.72
N PRO A 148 6.94 -4.49 -12.98
CA PRO A 148 7.84 -3.87 -13.96
C PRO A 148 7.37 -2.52 -14.52
N ASN A 149 8.36 -1.90 -15.18
CA ASN A 149 8.32 -0.86 -16.21
C ASN A 149 7.95 0.57 -15.77
N ALA A 150 8.42 1.54 -16.57
CA ALA A 150 8.21 2.97 -16.33
C ALA A 150 6.73 3.33 -16.16
N ALA A 151 5.81 2.55 -16.77
CA ALA A 151 4.38 2.76 -16.61
C ALA A 151 3.87 2.42 -15.21
N GLY A 152 4.36 1.30 -14.67
CA GLY A 152 4.12 0.90 -13.29
C GLY A 152 4.57 1.98 -12.32
N LEU A 153 5.81 2.46 -12.49
CA LEU A 153 6.40 3.52 -11.66
C LEU A 153 5.54 4.79 -11.67
N VAL A 154 5.31 5.36 -12.86
CA VAL A 154 4.60 6.64 -13.00
C VAL A 154 3.17 6.56 -12.46
N ALA A 155 2.47 5.45 -12.71
CA ALA A 155 1.12 5.25 -12.20
C ALA A 155 1.08 5.11 -10.68
N LEU A 156 1.95 4.28 -10.09
CA LEU A 156 1.97 4.08 -8.63
C LEU A 156 2.39 5.34 -7.87
N SER A 157 3.31 6.12 -8.43
CA SER A 157 3.66 7.45 -7.89
C SER A 157 2.45 8.40 -7.85
N GLY A 158 1.45 8.19 -8.71
CA GLY A 158 0.19 8.93 -8.67
C GLY A 158 -0.59 8.80 -7.37
N ALA A 159 -0.26 7.82 -6.51
CA ALA A 159 -0.81 7.74 -5.15
C ALA A 159 -0.45 8.97 -4.29
N HIS A 160 0.59 9.73 -4.64
CA HIS A 160 0.92 11.01 -4.01
C HIS A 160 -0.09 12.14 -4.33
N THR A 161 -1.14 11.89 -5.12
CA THR A 161 -2.30 12.80 -5.18
C THR A 161 -3.01 12.92 -3.83
N LEU A 162 -2.79 11.98 -2.91
CA LEU A 162 -3.27 12.03 -1.54
C LEU A 162 -2.13 12.18 -0.53
N GLY A 163 -2.50 12.75 0.62
CA GLY A 163 -1.73 12.61 1.85
C GLY A 163 -0.76 13.75 2.12
N ILE A 164 0.12 13.53 3.09
CA ILE A 164 1.06 14.54 3.58
C ILE A 164 2.48 13.99 3.60
N ALA A 165 3.44 14.91 3.59
CA ALA A 165 4.84 14.64 3.82
C ALA A 165 5.41 15.52 4.93
N HIS A 166 6.36 14.97 5.66
CA HIS A 166 7.15 15.70 6.63
C HIS A 166 8.25 16.53 5.93
N CYS A 167 8.60 17.71 6.46
CA CYS A 167 9.64 18.59 5.89
C CYS A 167 10.95 17.83 5.59
N GLY A 168 11.38 16.96 6.50
CA GLY A 168 12.58 16.12 6.34
C GLY A 168 12.62 15.24 5.08
N SER A 169 11.50 15.02 4.40
CA SER A 169 11.44 14.25 3.14
C SER A 169 11.77 15.09 1.90
N PHE A 170 11.77 16.42 1.99
CA PHE A 170 12.00 17.33 0.85
C PHE A 170 12.86 18.56 1.19
N GLU A 171 13.29 18.75 2.44
CA GLU A 171 14.06 19.94 2.85
C GLU A 171 15.39 20.11 2.11
N GLU A 172 15.99 19.03 1.62
CA GLU A 172 17.19 19.06 0.75
C GLU A 172 16.93 19.76 -0.60
N ARG A 173 15.66 19.91 -1.01
CA ARG A 173 15.27 20.67 -2.20
C ARG A 173 15.10 22.16 -1.93
N LEU A 174 15.10 22.59 -0.67
CA LEU A 174 14.91 23.99 -0.26
C LEU A 174 16.19 24.66 0.24
N PHE A 175 17.13 23.87 0.79
CA PHE A 175 18.32 24.37 1.47
C PHE A 175 19.60 23.60 1.11
N PRO A 176 20.78 24.27 1.05
CA PRO A 176 20.98 25.72 1.25
C PRO A 176 20.50 26.56 0.05
N LYS A 177 20.18 25.92 -1.06
CA LYS A 177 19.68 26.54 -2.28
C LYS A 177 18.50 25.75 -2.81
N ASP A 178 17.55 26.46 -3.41
CA ASP A 178 16.40 25.84 -4.06
C ASP A 178 16.84 24.94 -5.22
N ASP A 179 16.23 23.76 -5.28
CA ASP A 179 16.34 22.84 -6.41
C ASP A 179 15.89 23.56 -7.70
N PRO A 180 16.74 23.65 -8.74
CA PRO A 180 16.41 24.35 -9.99
C PRO A 180 15.24 23.73 -10.76
N THR A 181 14.85 22.50 -10.43
CA THR A 181 13.69 21.81 -11.03
C THR A 181 12.37 22.16 -10.36
N MET A 182 12.38 22.87 -9.23
CA MET A 182 11.20 23.31 -8.50
C MET A 182 10.77 24.71 -8.93
N ASP A 183 9.45 24.95 -9.01
CA ASP A 183 8.91 26.29 -9.19
C ASP A 183 9.30 27.22 -8.01
N LYS A 184 9.70 28.45 -8.32
CA LYS A 184 10.22 29.39 -7.31
C LYS A 184 9.14 29.85 -6.33
N PHE A 185 7.91 30.05 -6.79
CA PHE A 185 6.82 30.44 -5.91
C PHE A 185 6.43 29.29 -5.00
N PHE A 186 6.39 28.07 -5.54
CA PHE A 186 6.15 26.87 -4.75
C PHE A 186 7.25 26.64 -3.69
N ALA A 187 8.53 26.77 -4.04
CA ALA A 187 9.63 26.72 -3.07
C ALA A 187 9.47 27.78 -1.97
N GLY A 188 9.07 29.00 -2.33
CA GLY A 188 8.75 30.07 -1.39
C GLY A 188 7.62 29.70 -0.42
N HIS A 189 6.54 29.10 -0.91
CA HIS A 189 5.44 28.61 -0.06
C HIS A 189 5.89 27.48 0.86
N LEU A 190 6.65 26.50 0.35
CA LEU A 190 7.18 25.42 1.17
C LEU A 190 8.10 25.92 2.29
N LYS A 191 8.84 27.01 2.06
CA LYS A 191 9.68 27.65 3.10
C LYS A 191 8.87 28.34 4.20
N LEU A 192 7.60 28.68 3.99
CA LEU A 192 6.73 29.14 5.08
C LEU A 192 6.40 27.98 6.04
N THR A 193 6.22 26.77 5.50
CA THR A 193 5.97 25.56 6.28
C THR A 193 7.26 24.98 6.89
N CYS A 194 8.35 25.00 6.12
CA CYS A 194 9.66 24.44 6.43
C CYS A 194 10.75 25.53 6.32
N PRO A 195 10.84 26.47 7.28
CA PRO A 195 11.72 27.64 7.17
C PRO A 195 13.22 27.35 7.30
N ARG A 196 13.59 26.13 7.70
CA ARG A 196 14.98 25.66 7.84
C ARG A 196 15.01 24.13 7.81
N LEU A 197 16.21 23.54 7.80
CA LEU A 197 16.41 22.10 7.96
C LEU A 197 15.88 21.61 9.32
N LYS A 198 15.46 20.34 9.36
CA LYS A 198 14.99 19.60 10.52
C LYS A 198 13.81 20.27 11.24
N VAL A 199 12.86 20.78 10.45
CA VAL A 199 11.59 21.28 10.98
C VAL A 199 10.61 20.12 11.14
N ASP A 200 9.98 20.02 12.31
CA ASP A 200 8.93 19.03 12.59
C ASP A 200 7.57 19.59 12.16
N ASN A 201 7.33 19.57 10.85
CA ASN A 201 6.09 20.06 10.24
C ASN A 201 5.79 19.26 8.97
N PHE A 202 4.56 19.39 8.46
CA PHE A 202 4.09 18.64 7.31
C PHE A 202 3.31 19.51 6.33
N THR A 203 3.25 19.06 5.08
CA THR A 203 2.45 19.67 4.00
C THR A 203 1.78 18.59 3.17
N ALA A 204 0.75 18.95 2.41
CA ALA A 204 0.11 18.04 1.47
C ALA A 204 1.09 17.63 0.34
N ASN A 205 0.97 16.38 -0.14
CA ASN A 205 1.72 15.88 -1.29
C ASN A 205 1.23 16.52 -2.60
N ASP A 206 -0.08 16.73 -2.71
CA ASP A 206 -0.77 17.38 -3.83
C ASP A 206 -1.30 18.73 -3.35
N ILE A 207 -0.87 19.81 -4.00
CA ILE A 207 -1.24 21.16 -3.57
C ILE A 207 -2.57 21.64 -4.16
N ARG A 208 -3.10 20.93 -5.15
CA ARG A 208 -4.35 21.30 -5.85
C ARG A 208 -5.55 20.65 -5.18
N THR A 209 -5.44 19.36 -4.87
CA THR A 209 -6.54 18.57 -4.31
C THR A 209 -6.06 17.55 -3.25
N PRO A 210 -5.63 18.02 -2.06
CA PRO A 210 -4.97 17.18 -1.05
C PRO A 210 -5.69 15.88 -0.62
N ASP A 211 -7.02 15.87 -0.72
CA ASP A 211 -7.91 14.81 -0.22
C ASP A 211 -8.72 14.11 -1.32
N VAL A 212 -8.44 14.40 -2.61
CA VAL A 212 -9.13 13.77 -3.74
C VAL A 212 -8.15 12.91 -4.51
N PHE A 213 -8.52 11.66 -4.76
CA PHE A 213 -7.73 10.77 -5.61
C PHE A 213 -8.04 11.08 -7.07
N ASP A 214 -7.23 11.93 -7.70
CA ASP A 214 -7.39 12.33 -9.08
C ASP A 214 -6.02 12.48 -9.80
N ASN A 215 -6.00 13.11 -10.96
CA ASN A 215 -4.77 13.27 -11.73
C ASN A 215 -3.97 14.56 -11.43
N LYS A 216 -4.34 15.35 -10.40
CA LYS A 216 -3.73 16.66 -10.13
C LYS A 216 -2.29 16.54 -9.70
N PHE A 217 -1.89 15.45 -9.06
CA PHE A 217 -0.48 15.07 -8.90
C PHE A 217 0.35 15.26 -10.19
N TYR A 218 -0.14 14.78 -11.34
CA TYR A 218 0.59 14.92 -12.60
C TYR A 218 0.57 16.36 -13.13
N VAL A 219 -0.51 17.10 -12.88
CA VAL A 219 -0.60 18.53 -13.17
C VAL A 219 0.42 19.31 -12.33
N ASP A 220 0.64 18.95 -11.07
CA ASP A 220 1.69 19.50 -10.21
C ASP A 220 3.06 19.29 -10.86
N LEU A 221 3.35 18.08 -11.34
CA LEU A 221 4.66 17.79 -11.97
C LEU A 221 4.91 18.62 -13.24
N LEU A 222 3.87 18.83 -14.07
CA LEU A 222 3.96 19.70 -15.25
C LEU A 222 4.27 21.16 -14.87
N ASN A 223 3.82 21.60 -13.70
CA ASN A 223 4.02 22.95 -13.17
C ASN A 223 5.27 23.07 -12.29
N ARG A 224 6.14 22.05 -12.25
CA ARG A 224 7.34 22.01 -11.39
C ARG A 224 7.01 22.07 -9.89
N GLN A 225 5.86 21.53 -9.53
CA GLN A 225 5.29 21.55 -8.18
C GLN A 225 5.23 20.15 -7.54
N GLY A 226 5.94 19.16 -8.09
CA GLY A 226 6.14 17.89 -7.40
C GLY A 226 6.94 18.08 -6.12
N LEU A 227 6.48 17.52 -5.00
CA LEU A 227 7.07 17.75 -3.68
C LEU A 227 8.45 17.08 -3.54
N PHE A 228 8.56 15.80 -3.90
CA PHE A 228 9.80 15.04 -3.79
C PHE A 228 10.66 15.14 -5.06
N THR A 229 11.97 14.88 -4.91
CA THR A 229 12.85 14.66 -6.07
C THR A 229 12.34 13.50 -6.90
N SER A 230 11.92 12.41 -6.23
CA SER A 230 11.35 11.23 -6.87
C SER A 230 10.08 11.51 -7.66
N ASP A 231 9.34 12.57 -7.32
CA ASP A 231 8.14 12.98 -8.05
C ASP A 231 8.52 13.84 -9.26
N GLN A 232 9.28 14.91 -9.03
CA GLN A 232 9.61 15.87 -10.07
C GLN A 232 10.53 15.26 -11.15
N ASP A 233 11.33 14.26 -10.80
CA ASP A 233 12.18 13.54 -11.75
C ASP A 233 11.36 12.67 -12.72
N LEU A 234 10.12 12.26 -12.39
CA LEU A 234 9.21 11.57 -13.33
C LEU A 234 8.86 12.45 -14.54
N HIS A 235 8.79 13.77 -14.35
CA HIS A 235 8.55 14.70 -15.45
C HIS A 235 9.85 15.14 -16.15
N THR A 236 10.99 15.00 -15.48
CA THR A 236 12.29 15.42 -16.00
C THR A 236 12.94 14.31 -16.84
N ASP A 237 12.82 13.05 -16.43
CA ASP A 237 13.40 11.90 -17.10
C ASP A 237 12.63 11.53 -18.39
N ALA A 238 13.38 11.33 -19.48
CA ALA A 238 12.81 11.10 -20.81
C ALA A 238 11.97 9.81 -20.92
N LYS A 239 12.21 8.79 -20.09
CA LYS A 239 11.48 7.51 -20.13
C LYS A 239 10.11 7.60 -19.49
N THR A 240 9.93 8.52 -18.55
CA THR A 240 8.71 8.64 -17.73
C THR A 240 7.88 9.86 -18.11
N LYS A 241 8.51 10.93 -18.61
CA LYS A 241 7.86 12.18 -19.01
C LYS A 241 6.65 12.01 -19.95
N PRO A 242 6.69 11.20 -21.02
CA PRO A 242 5.52 11.04 -21.90
C PRO A 242 4.29 10.52 -21.17
N MET A 243 4.48 9.67 -20.16
CA MET A 243 3.38 9.12 -19.38
C MET A 243 2.85 10.12 -18.35
N VAL A 244 3.72 10.88 -17.70
CA VAL A 244 3.31 11.99 -16.83
C VAL A 244 2.42 12.96 -17.59
N THR A 245 2.84 13.37 -18.79
CA THR A 245 2.05 14.28 -19.64
C THR A 245 0.71 13.65 -20.03
N ARG A 246 0.69 12.36 -20.39
CA ARG A 246 -0.57 11.65 -20.69
C ARG A 246 -1.53 11.66 -19.50
N PHE A 247 -1.07 11.31 -18.31
CA PHE A 247 -1.92 11.25 -17.12
C PHE A 247 -2.40 12.62 -16.65
N ALA A 248 -1.61 13.67 -16.86
CA ALA A 248 -2.03 15.03 -16.56
C ALA A 248 -3.22 15.52 -17.40
N VAL A 249 -3.36 15.05 -18.66
CA VAL A 249 -4.47 15.45 -19.55
C VAL A 249 -5.60 14.42 -19.62
N ASP A 250 -5.34 13.17 -19.24
CA ASP A 250 -6.30 12.07 -19.29
C ASP A 250 -6.31 11.29 -17.96
N GLN A 251 -7.25 11.66 -17.09
CA GLN A 251 -7.45 10.99 -15.80
C GLN A 251 -7.93 9.54 -15.96
N ALA A 252 -8.66 9.20 -17.03
CA ALA A 252 -9.10 7.83 -17.26
C ALA A 252 -7.89 6.94 -17.57
N ALA A 253 -6.95 7.42 -18.39
CA ALA A 253 -5.68 6.71 -18.63
C ALA A 253 -4.87 6.52 -17.35
N PHE A 254 -4.83 7.53 -16.46
CA PHE A 254 -4.21 7.39 -15.15
C PHE A 254 -4.88 6.28 -14.34
N PHE A 255 -6.20 6.35 -14.16
CA PHE A 255 -6.94 5.39 -13.35
C PHE A 255 -6.81 3.96 -13.89
N ASP A 256 -6.89 3.77 -15.20
CA ASP A 256 -6.73 2.46 -15.85
C ASP A 256 -5.35 1.86 -15.59
N GLN A 257 -4.29 2.67 -15.73
CA GLN A 257 -2.94 2.20 -15.45
C GLN A 257 -2.72 2.00 -13.95
N PHE A 258 -3.25 2.87 -13.09
CA PHE A 258 -3.17 2.75 -11.63
C PHE A 258 -3.76 1.43 -11.16
N VAL A 259 -4.94 1.05 -11.65
CA VAL A 259 -5.57 -0.24 -11.34
C VAL A 259 -4.67 -1.41 -11.74
N LYS A 260 -4.16 -1.43 -12.98
CA LYS A 260 -3.26 -2.49 -13.47
C LYS A 260 -2.01 -2.60 -12.60
N SER A 261 -1.39 -1.46 -12.29
CA SER A 261 -0.18 -1.38 -11.49
C SER A 261 -0.41 -1.79 -10.03
N MET A 262 -1.51 -1.35 -9.40
CA MET A 262 -1.86 -1.71 -8.02
C MET A 262 -2.20 -3.18 -7.86
N VAL A 263 -2.95 -3.76 -8.79
CA VAL A 263 -3.26 -5.21 -8.78
C VAL A 263 -1.98 -6.02 -8.90
N LYS A 264 -1.05 -5.61 -9.75
CA LYS A 264 0.24 -6.27 -9.90
C LYS A 264 1.12 -6.10 -8.66
N MET A 265 1.21 -4.88 -8.12
CA MET A 265 1.98 -4.58 -6.92
C MET A 265 1.50 -5.40 -5.72
N GLY A 266 0.19 -5.53 -5.56
CA GLY A 266 -0.41 -6.30 -4.48
C GLY A 266 -0.13 -7.81 -4.54
N GLN A 267 0.48 -8.33 -5.60
CA GLN A 267 0.75 -9.77 -5.77
C GLN A 267 2.24 -10.11 -5.65
N ILE A 268 3.08 -9.13 -5.34
CA ILE A 268 4.53 -9.32 -5.21
C ILE A 268 4.84 -10.11 -3.94
N ASN A 269 5.60 -11.21 -4.09
CA ASN A 269 6.14 -12.03 -2.99
C ASN A 269 5.11 -12.40 -1.90
N VAL A 270 3.88 -12.67 -2.30
CA VAL A 270 2.80 -13.01 -1.37
C VAL A 270 2.92 -14.44 -0.85
N LEU A 271 2.62 -14.64 0.43
CA LEU A 271 2.50 -15.97 1.02
C LEU A 271 1.11 -16.54 0.71
N THR A 272 1.04 -17.79 0.26
CA THR A 272 -0.21 -18.47 -0.12
C THR A 272 -0.26 -19.91 0.37
N GLY A 273 -1.42 -20.55 0.31
CA GLY A 273 -1.60 -21.95 0.73
C GLY A 273 -1.23 -22.17 2.19
N ASN A 274 -0.18 -22.95 2.45
CA ASN A 274 0.31 -23.23 3.81
C ASN A 274 1.45 -22.31 4.27
N GLN A 275 1.86 -21.34 3.44
CA GLN A 275 2.93 -20.40 3.77
C GLN A 275 2.39 -19.30 4.69
N GLY A 276 2.98 -19.14 5.88
CA GLY A 276 2.53 -18.14 6.85
C GLY A 276 1.23 -18.51 7.55
N GLN A 277 0.52 -17.50 8.07
CA GLN A 277 -0.61 -17.70 8.98
C GLN A 277 -1.79 -16.77 8.68
N ILE A 278 -2.92 -16.98 9.36
CA ILE A 278 -4.00 -15.99 9.45
C ILE A 278 -4.00 -15.48 10.89
N ARG A 279 -3.48 -14.27 11.11
CA ARG A 279 -3.27 -13.74 12.46
C ARG A 279 -4.57 -13.39 13.16
N THR A 280 -4.70 -13.68 14.44
CA THR A 280 -5.86 -13.22 15.23
C THR A 280 -5.77 -11.74 15.60
N ASP A 281 -4.55 -11.23 15.78
CA ASP A 281 -4.24 -9.82 15.95
C ASP A 281 -3.18 -9.43 14.90
N CYS A 282 -3.43 -8.40 14.10
CA CYS A 282 -2.50 -8.04 13.02
C CYS A 282 -1.15 -7.53 13.53
N SER A 283 -1.06 -7.18 14.81
CA SER A 283 0.11 -6.62 15.46
C SER A 283 1.11 -7.69 15.90
N VAL A 284 0.67 -8.93 16.09
CA VAL A 284 1.51 -10.01 16.65
C VAL A 284 1.35 -11.30 15.86
N PRO A 285 2.42 -12.09 15.65
CA PRO A 285 2.29 -13.47 15.19
C PRO A 285 1.41 -14.27 16.16
N ASN A 286 0.63 -15.23 15.65
CA ASN A 286 -0.02 -16.18 16.54
C ASN A 286 1.06 -16.94 17.32
N ALA A 287 0.79 -17.24 18.59
CA ALA A 287 1.65 -18.13 19.36
C ALA A 287 1.82 -19.46 18.62
N ALA A 288 3.03 -20.02 18.65
CA ALA A 288 3.25 -21.38 18.17
C ALA A 288 2.29 -22.30 18.95
N ARG A 289 1.48 -23.08 18.24
CA ARG A 289 0.73 -24.15 18.88
C ARG A 289 1.74 -25.13 19.44
N SER A 290 1.65 -25.40 20.74
CA SER A 290 2.21 -26.64 21.31
C SER A 290 1.67 -27.80 20.49
N ALA A 291 2.48 -28.85 20.27
CA ALA A 291 2.14 -30.00 19.42
C ALA A 291 0.92 -30.84 19.87
N GLY A 292 0.06 -30.33 20.77
CA GLY A 292 -1.16 -30.96 21.26
C GLY A 292 -2.46 -30.20 20.96
N ASP A 293 -2.42 -29.01 20.37
CA ASP A 293 -3.64 -28.24 20.03
C ASP A 293 -4.03 -28.42 18.56
N GLU A 294 -4.36 -29.65 18.19
CA GLU A 294 -5.09 -29.92 16.96
C GLU A 294 -6.54 -29.41 17.14
N LEU A 295 -6.94 -28.44 16.32
CA LEU A 295 -8.35 -28.03 16.29
C LEU A 295 -9.17 -29.15 15.63
N PRO A 296 -10.36 -29.49 16.15
CA PRO A 296 -11.12 -30.71 15.81
C PRO A 296 -11.77 -30.73 14.42
N TRP A 297 -11.34 -29.88 13.47
CA TRP A 297 -11.88 -29.85 12.12
C TRP A 297 -10.89 -30.28 11.02
N SER A 298 -9.69 -30.76 11.37
CA SER A 298 -8.86 -31.51 10.43
C SER A 298 -9.26 -32.99 10.39
N VAL A 299 -10.51 -33.28 10.05
CA VAL A 299 -10.87 -34.60 9.55
C VAL A 299 -10.84 -34.49 8.03
N VAL A 300 -9.68 -34.79 7.47
CA VAL A 300 -9.62 -35.34 6.11
C VAL A 300 -10.19 -36.74 6.26
N GLU A 301 -11.43 -36.97 5.82
CA GLU A 301 -11.94 -38.33 5.61
C GLU A 301 -11.04 -39.01 4.56
N THR A 302 -10.04 -39.74 5.01
CA THR A 302 -9.37 -40.77 4.21
C THR A 302 -10.28 -41.98 4.18
N ALA A 303 -11.33 -41.92 3.37
CA ALA A 303 -12.11 -43.08 3.00
C ALA A 303 -11.47 -43.76 1.77
N VAL A 304 -10.35 -44.45 1.96
CA VAL A 304 -9.93 -45.52 1.05
C VAL A 304 -9.13 -46.55 1.85
N GLU A 305 -9.78 -47.66 2.19
CA GLU A 305 -9.27 -49.05 2.21
C GLU A 305 -9.99 -49.88 3.27
N SER A 306 -11.02 -50.62 2.84
CA SER A 306 -11.31 -51.99 3.29
C SER A 306 -12.60 -52.47 2.64
N LEU A 307 -12.48 -53.14 1.48
CA LEU A 307 -13.44 -54.15 0.96
C LEU A 307 -12.94 -54.66 -0.40
N VAL A 308 -11.96 -55.58 -0.38
CA VAL A 308 -11.92 -56.72 -1.31
C VAL A 308 -11.26 -57.89 -0.57
N LEU A 309 -12.09 -58.74 0.05
CA LEU A 309 -11.95 -60.19 0.00
C LEU A 309 -13.11 -60.69 -0.84
#